data_AF-A0A936Y0N4-F1
#
_entry.id   AF-A0A936Y0N4-F1
#
_cell.length_a   1.000
_cell.length_b   1.000
_cell.length_c   1.000
_cell.angle_alpha   90.00
_cell.angle_beta   90.00
_cell.angle_gamma   90.00
#
_symmetry.space_group_name_H-M   'P 1'
#
loop_
_entity.id
_entity.type
_entity.pdbx_description
1 polymer ?
#
loop_
_entity_poly.entity_id
_entity_poly.type
_entity_poly.pdbx_seq_one_letter_code
_entity_poly.pdbx_strand_id
1 'polypeptide(L)' 'MASALKYMVDENGDKTSVLVPIRTWEKITKEYTKLQNKLKVFTDIKEGLLEVKEARKSGKKLQTLKDFLRESNS' A
#
# COMPACT_ATOMS: atom_id res chain seq x y z
N MET A 1 -7.27 -20.35 -24.10
CA MET A 1 -7.11 -19.35 -25.18
C MET A 1 -6.73 -18.03 -24.55
N ALA A 2 -5.51 -17.55 -24.82
CA ALA A 2 -5.01 -16.29 -24.29
C ALA A 2 -5.78 -15.13 -24.92
N SER A 3 -6.57 -14.42 -24.14
CA SER A 3 -7.25 -13.21 -24.59
C SER A 3 -6.20 -12.10 -24.75
N ALA A 4 -5.93 -11.77 -26.01
CA ALA A 4 -4.95 -10.77 -26.40
C ALA A 4 -5.26 -9.42 -25.76
N LEU A 5 -4.30 -8.90 -25.00
CA LEU A 5 -4.26 -7.50 -24.57
C LEU A 5 -4.40 -6.63 -25.83
N LYS A 6 -5.44 -5.79 -25.90
CA LYS A 6 -5.60 -4.85 -27.02
C LYS A 6 -5.18 -3.46 -26.56
N TYR A 7 -4.31 -2.82 -27.34
CA TYR A 7 -3.90 -1.44 -27.11
C TYR A 7 -4.72 -0.54 -28.02
N MET A 8 -5.32 0.50 -27.47
CA MET A 8 -5.93 1.59 -28.23
C MET A 8 -4.88 2.68 -28.39
N VAL A 9 -4.69 3.13 -29.62
CA VAL A 9 -3.76 4.19 -29.99
C VAL A 9 -4.54 5.45 -30.36
N ASP A 10 -3.99 6.62 -30.05
CA ASP A 10 -4.54 7.90 -30.50
C ASP A 10 -4.17 8.18 -31.97
N GLU A 11 -4.62 9.34 -32.47
CA GLU A 11 -4.39 9.78 -33.85
C GLU A 11 -2.90 9.96 -34.19
N ASN A 12 -2.02 10.09 -33.18
CA ASN A 12 -0.58 10.21 -33.33
C ASN A 12 0.15 8.86 -33.23
N GLY A 13 -0.59 7.77 -32.98
CA GLY A 13 -0.04 6.43 -32.82
C GLY A 13 0.47 6.11 -31.40
N ASP A 14 0.26 7.01 -30.45
CA ASP A 14 0.65 6.79 -29.06
C ASP A 14 -0.39 5.94 -28.33
N LYS A 15 0.08 4.98 -27.52
CA LYS A 15 -0.78 4.02 -26.81
C LYS A 15 -1.50 4.70 -25.65
N THR A 16 -2.76 5.08 -25.85
CA THR A 16 -3.55 5.83 -24.86
C THR A 16 -4.30 4.94 -23.88
N SER A 17 -4.64 3.70 -24.24
CA SER A 17 -5.44 2.81 -23.38
C SER A 17 -5.22 1.33 -23.66
N VAL A 18 -5.52 0.47 -22.69
CA VAL A 18 -5.37 -0.99 -22.81
C VAL A 18 -6.68 -1.67 -22.42
N LEU A 19 -7.20 -2.50 -23.31
CA LEU A 19 -8.32 -3.39 -23.03
C LEU A 19 -7.77 -4.71 -22.49
N VAL A 20 -8.10 -4.97 -21.23
CA VAL A 20 -7.67 -6.15 -20.48
C VAL A 20 -8.91 -6.97 -20.14
N PRO A 21 -8.86 -8.30 -20.26
CA PRO A 21 -9.92 -9.17 -19.75
C PRO A 21 -10.16 -8.94 -18.26
N ILE A 22 -11.42 -8.86 -17.85
CA ILE A 22 -11.78 -8.53 -16.46
C ILE A 22 -11.12 -9.46 -15.43
N ARG A 23 -11.05 -10.77 -15.72
CA ARG A 23 -10.40 -11.75 -14.84
C ARG A 23 -8.91 -11.47 -14.62
N THR A 24 -8.22 -11.00 -15.66
CA THR A 24 -6.81 -10.62 -15.58
C THR A 24 -6.65 -9.33 -14.79
N TRP A 25 -7.52 -8.35 -15.03
CA TRP A 25 -7.55 -7.11 -14.27
C TRP A 25 -7.76 -7.37 -12.78
N GLU A 26 -8.79 -8.12 -12.41
CA GLU A 26 -9.10 -8.49 -11.02
C GLU A 26 -7.92 -9.19 -10.34
N LYS A 27 -7.23 -10.10 -11.04
CA LYS A 27 -6.04 -10.78 -10.51
C LYS A 27 -4.92 -9.78 -10.22
N ILE A 28 -4.62 -8.90 -11.17
CA ILE A 28 -3.57 -7.88 -11.02
C ILE A 28 -3.92 -6.93 -9.87
N THR A 29 -5.16 -6.44 -9.81
CA THR A 29 -5.60 -5.54 -8.74
C THR A 29 -5.49 -6.21 -7.37
N LYS A 30 -5.91 -7.48 -7.24
CA LYS A 30 -5.80 -8.23 -5.99
C LYS A 30 -4.35 -8.40 -5.52
N GLU A 31 -3.45 -8.74 -6.44
CA GLU A 31 -2.02 -8.87 -6.13
C GLU A 31 -1.41 -7.51 -5.76
N TYR A 32 -1.78 -6.45 -6.48
CA TYR A 32 -1.36 -5.09 -6.20
C TYR A 32 -1.79 -4.62 -4.81
N THR A 33 -3.07 -4.80 -4.44
CA THR A 33 -3.56 -4.46 -3.10
C THR A 33 -2.83 -5.23 -2.02
N LYS A 34 -2.54 -6.52 -2.23
CA LYS A 34 -1.77 -7.33 -1.28
C LYS A 34 -0.34 -6.80 -1.10
N LEU A 35 0.31 -6.39 -2.18
CA LEU A 35 1.65 -5.79 -2.15
C LEU A 35 1.64 -4.42 -1.45
N GLN A 36 0.67 -3.56 -1.75
CA GLN A 36 0.48 -2.27 -1.09
C GLN A 36 0.29 -2.44 0.42
N ASN A 37 -0.55 -3.38 0.84
CA ASN A 37 -0.75 -3.66 2.27
C ASN A 37 0.53 -4.15 2.95
N LYS A 38 1.31 -5.02 2.28
CA LYS A 38 2.59 -5.49 2.81
C LYS A 38 3.60 -4.36 2.95
N LEU A 39 3.68 -3.47 1.95
CA LEU A 39 4.52 -2.28 2.00
C LEU A 39 4.10 -1.36 3.14
N LYS A 40 2.79 -1.09 3.29
CA LYS A 40 2.24 -0.29 4.37
C LYS A 40 2.66 -0.84 5.74
N VAL A 41 2.45 -2.13 5.99
CA VAL A 41 2.83 -2.76 7.27
C VAL A 41 4.32 -2.60 7.56
N PHE A 42 5.19 -2.82 6.57
CA PHE A 42 6.64 -2.66 6.78
C PHE A 42 7.06 -1.21 7.00
N THR A 43 6.45 -0.27 6.29
CA THR A 43 6.68 1.17 6.50
C THR A 43 6.23 1.58 7.90
N ASP A 44 5.02 1.19 8.31
CA ASP A 44 4.47 1.48 9.64
C ASP A 44 5.38 0.90 10.75
N ILE A 45 5.88 -0.34 10.58
CA ILE A 45 6.83 -0.95 11.53
C ILE A 45 8.14 -0.15 11.58
N LYS A 46 8.68 0.24 10.42
CA LYS A 46 9.92 1.02 10.35
C LYS A 46 9.75 2.37 11.04
N GLU A 47 8.62 3.04 10.81
CA GLU A 47 8.29 4.32 11.43
C GLU A 47 8.16 4.19 12.94
N GLY A 48 7.43 3.19 13.43
CA GLY A 48 7.33 2.92 14.87
C GLY A 48 8.70 2.62 15.53
N LEU A 49 9.58 1.89 14.84
CA LEU A 49 10.95 1.65 15.34
C LEU A 49 11.79 2.94 15.37
N LEU A 50 11.61 3.84 14.39
CA LEU A 50 12.27 5.15 14.38
C LEU A 50 11.75 6.03 15.51
N GLU A 51 10.44 6.05 15.74
CA GLU A 51 9.83 6.78 16.85
C GLU A 51 10.39 6.33 18.20
N VAL A 52 10.48 5.02 18.43
CA VAL A 52 11.08 4.46 19.65
C VAL A 52 12.55 4.89 19.80
N LYS A 53 13.31 4.87 18.71
CA LYS A 53 14.72 5.30 18.71
C LYS A 53 14.87 6.78 19.04
N GLU A 54 14.05 7.64 18.47
CA GLU A 54 14.10 9.09 18.71
C GLU A 54 13.56 9.49 20.08
N ALA A 55 12.52 8.83 20.58
CA ALA A 55 12.05 9.02 21.94
C ALA A 55 13.08 8.58 22.99
N ARG A 56 13.79 7.47 22.74
CA ARG A 56 14.90 7.04 23.60
C ARG A 56 16.05 8.05 23.65
N LYS A 57 16.36 8.72 22.54
CA LYS A 57 17.38 9.78 22.49
C LYS A 57 16.94 11.08 23.16
N SER A 58 15.68 11.48 22.97
CA SER A 58 15.13 12.75 23.45
C SER A 58 14.58 12.68 24.89
N GLY A 59 14.52 11.48 25.49
CA GLY A 59 13.95 11.27 26.83
C GLY A 59 12.43 11.48 26.90
N LYS A 60 11.74 11.61 25.76
CA LYS A 60 10.28 11.75 25.70
C LYS A 60 9.60 10.43 26.04
N LYS A 61 8.58 10.50 26.89
CA LYS A 61 7.75 9.36 27.28
C LYS A 61 6.87 8.97 26.10
N LEU A 62 7.12 7.79 25.53
CA LEU A 62 6.27 7.21 24.49
C LEU A 62 4.91 6.84 25.09
N GLN A 63 3.85 6.99 24.29
CA GLN A 63 2.53 6.47 24.63
C GLN A 63 2.64 4.94 24.78
N THR A 64 2.20 4.41 25.91
CA THR A 64 2.24 2.95 26.11
C THR A 64 1.09 2.29 25.36
N LEU A 65 1.23 1.01 25.02
CA LEU A 65 0.13 0.23 24.42
C LEU A 65 -1.15 0.31 25.27
N LYS A 66 -1.00 0.42 26.60
CA LYS A 66 -2.12 0.59 27.54
C LYS A 66 -2.81 1.95 27.41
N ASP A 67 -2.04 3.01 27.14
CA ASP A 67 -2.59 4.35 26.94
C ASP A 67 -3.33 4.43 25.60
N PHE A 68 -2.76 3.83 24.54
CA PHE A 68 -3.40 3.73 23.22
C PHE A 68 -4.74 2.98 23.27
N LEU A 69 -4.77 1.81 23.93
CA LEU A 69 -6.00 1.00 24.06
C LEU A 69 -7.09 1.67 24.91
N ARG A 70 -6.74 2.64 25.75
CA ARG A 70 -7.71 3.43 26.53
C ARG A 70 -8.31 4.58 25.70
N GLU A 71 -7.56 5.17 24.78
CA GLU A 71 -8.06 6.23 23.88
C GLU A 71 -9.06 5.71 22.85
N SER A 72 -8.92 4.48 22.36
CA SER A 72 -9.84 3.91 21.36
C SER A 72 -11.22 3.50 21.92
N ASN A 73 -11.42 3.59 23.24
CA ASN A 73 -12.64 3.18 23.94
C ASN A 73 -13.42 4.35 24.59
N SER A 74 -13.06 5.59 24.27
CA SER A 74 -13.83 6.82 24.58
C SER A 74 -14.42 7.40 23.31
#